data_AF-A0A7C3LQB0-F1
#
_entry.id   AF-A0A7C3LQB0-F1
#
_cell.length_a   1.000
_cell.length_b   1.000
_cell.length_c   1.000
_cell.angle_alpha   90.00
_cell.angle_beta   90.00
_cell.angle_gamma   90.00
#
_symmetry.space_group_name_H-M   'P 1'
#
loop_
_entity.id
_entity.type
_entity.pdbx_description
1 polymer ?
#
loop_
_entity_poly.entity_id
_entity_poly.type
_entity_poly.pdbx_seq_one_letter_code
_entity_poly.pdbx_strand_id
1 'polypeptide(L)'
;MPASFTLNVVSDKEIWVFLLHSSGEFKRIMPQKDNIYQINIESMHGGYSTFLFVKYNEHNPEQYKVVRFIRGKALVREMSISDLRALPEVNGIKQLIMHQ
;
A
#
# COMPACT_ATOMS: atom_id res chain seq x y z
N MET A 1 -9.74 -10.57 -2.93
CA MET A 1 -8.98 -11.51 -2.08
C MET A 1 -8.27 -10.70 -1.01
N PRO A 2 -8.24 -11.15 0.25
CA PRO A 2 -7.47 -10.49 1.29
C PRO A 2 -5.98 -10.76 1.06
N ALA A 3 -5.11 -9.85 1.48
CA ALA A 3 -3.66 -10.00 1.40
C ALA A 3 -2.99 -9.39 2.62
N SER A 4 -1.92 -10.04 3.11
CA SER A 4 -1.12 -9.53 4.22
C SER A 4 0.35 -9.51 3.83
N PHE A 5 1.03 -8.42 4.17
CA PHE A 5 2.45 -8.23 3.91
C PHE A 5 3.13 -7.61 5.12
N THR A 6 4.33 -8.10 5.43
CA THR A 6 5.26 -7.42 6.34
C THR A 6 6.23 -6.63 5.50
N LEU A 7 6.23 -5.31 5.64
CA LEU A 7 7.01 -4.40 4.81
C LEU A 7 8.04 -3.65 5.67
N ASN A 8 9.32 -3.80 5.33
CA ASN A 8 10.37 -2.92 5.83
C ASN A 8 10.56 -1.75 4.86
N VAL A 9 10.32 -0.53 5.34
CA VAL A 9 10.47 0.69 4.54
C VAL A 9 11.80 1.34 4.88
N VAL A 10 12.77 1.20 3.98
CA VAL A 10 14.11 1.78 4.12
C VAL A 10 14.13 3.12 3.40
N SER A 11 14.21 4.21 4.16
CA SER A 11 14.21 5.58 3.64
C SER A 11 15.19 6.44 4.43
N ASP A 12 15.82 7.40 3.75
CA ASP A 12 16.70 8.41 4.33
C ASP A 12 15.94 9.49 5.12
N LYS A 13 14.64 9.62 4.84
CA LYS A 13 13.73 10.60 5.44
C LYS A 13 12.49 9.91 6.00
N GLU A 14 11.80 10.59 6.91
CA GLU A 14 10.53 10.11 7.45
C GLU A 14 9.50 9.89 6.33
N ILE A 15 8.86 8.71 6.35
CA ILE A 15 7.78 8.32 5.44
C ILE A 15 6.56 7.96 6.26
N TRP A 16 5.42 8.52 5.87
CA TRP A 16 4.12 8.13 6.37
C TRP A 16 3.47 7.15 5.41
N VAL A 17 3.09 5.99 5.92
CA VAL A 17 2.44 4.93 5.16
C VAL A 17 0.94 5.00 5.40
N PHE A 18 0.16 4.95 4.32
CA PHE A 18 -1.29 4.94 4.37
C PHE A 18 -1.83 3.75 3.60
N LEU A 19 -2.89 3.14 4.13
CA LEU A 19 -3.55 1.97 3.59
C LEU A 19 -4.98 2.32 3.18
N LEU A 20 -5.40 1.86 2.01
CA LEU A 20 -6.78 1.97 1.53
C LEU A 20 -7.67 1.00 2.31
N HIS A 21 -8.68 1.53 3.00
CA HIS A 21 -9.71 0.76 3.67
C HIS A 21 -10.94 0.55 2.79
N SER A 22 -11.79 -0.39 3.16
CA SER A 22 -13.08 -0.70 2.50
C SER A 22 -14.02 0.50 2.39
N SER A 23 -13.85 1.54 3.23
CA SER A 23 -14.58 2.81 3.12
C SER A 23 -14.16 3.67 1.92
N GLY A 24 -13.10 3.29 1.19
CA GLY A 24 -12.51 4.10 0.12
C GLY A 24 -11.54 5.17 0.62
N GLU A 25 -11.27 5.22 1.93
CA GLU A 25 -10.35 6.20 2.53
C GLU A 25 -8.97 5.60 2.80
N PHE A 26 -7.94 6.43 2.64
CA PHE A 26 -6.59 6.09 3.06
C PHE A 26 -6.37 6.46 4.52
N LYS A 27 -6.06 5.46 5.36
CA LYS A 27 -5.74 5.66 6.77
C LYS A 27 -4.26 5.44 7.02
N ARG A 28 -3.66 6.33 7.82
CA ARG A 28 -2.25 6.21 8.20
C ARG A 28 -2.08 4.98 9.09
N ILE A 29 -1.08 4.16 8.77
CA ILE A 29 -0.68 3.01 9.60
C ILE A 29 0.63 3.31 10.31
N MET A 30 0.75 2.85 11.55
CA MET A 30 1.98 2.99 12.34
C MET A 30 2.89 1.79 12.11
N PRO A 31 4.22 1.97 12.14
CA PRO A 31 5.14 0.85 12.15
C PRO A 31 4.97 0.06 13.46
N GLN A 32 5.10 -1.26 13.40
CA GLN A 32 5.11 -2.13 14.58
C GLN A 32 6.45 -2.07 15.31
N LYS A 33 7.55 -1.96 14.56
CA LYS A 33 8.92 -1.88 15.08
C LYS A 33 9.85 -1.37 13.99
N ASP A 34 10.74 -0.41 14.28
CA ASP A 34 11.87 -0.02 13.42
C ASP A 34 11.59 0.00 11.90
N ASN A 35 10.65 0.84 11.44
CA ASN A 35 10.21 0.98 10.02
C ASN A 35 9.56 -0.27 9.40
N ILE A 36 9.19 -1.27 10.20
CA ILE A 36 8.43 -2.44 9.79
C ILE A 36 6.93 -2.15 9.95
N TYR A 37 6.21 -2.27 8.84
CA TYR A 37 4.77 -2.08 8.76
C TYR A 37 4.09 -3.42 8.48
N GLN A 38 3.00 -3.69 9.19
CA GLN A 38 2.10 -4.78 8.84
C GLN A 38 0.95 -4.22 7.99
N ILE A 39 0.91 -4.65 6.72
CA ILE A 39 -0.08 -4.23 5.74
C ILE A 39 -1.11 -5.34 5.63
N ASN A 40 -2.32 -5.09 6.12
CA ASN A 40 -3.43 -6.04 6.07
C ASN A 40 -4.53 -5.48 5.17
N ILE A 41 -4.58 -5.98 3.93
CA ILE A 41 -5.56 -5.57 2.93
C ILE A 41 -6.74 -6.53 3.03
N GLU A 42 -7.87 -6.02 3.50
CA GLU A 42 -9.10 -6.80 3.65
C GLU A 42 -9.71 -7.15 2.29
N SER A 43 -10.55 -8.18 2.28
CA SER A 43 -11.41 -8.47 1.13
C SER A 43 -12.35 -7.29 0.90
N MET A 44 -12.09 -6.55 -0.16
CA MET A 44 -12.99 -5.49 -0.61
C MET A 44 -14.23 -6.13 -1.26
N HIS A 45 -15.28 -6.34 -0.46
CA HIS A 45 -16.59 -6.78 -0.92
C HIS A 45 -17.36 -5.58 -1.48
N GLY A 46 -17.12 -5.30 -2.75
CA GLY A 46 -17.77 -4.19 -3.45
C GLY A 46 -16.86 -3.73 -4.58
N GLY A 47 -17.31 -3.88 -5.82
CA GLY A 47 -16.63 -3.29 -6.96
C GLY A 47 -16.45 -1.80 -6.68
N TYR A 48 -15.21 -1.32 -6.70
CA TYR A 48 -14.87 0.10 -6.62
C TYR A 48 -15.36 0.79 -7.90
N SER A 49 -16.68 0.96 -7.99
CA SER A 49 -17.38 1.96 -8.76
C SER A 49 -17.90 2.92 -7.69
N THR A 50 -17.11 3.84 -7.17
CA THR A 50 -17.08 5.21 -7.70
C THR A 50 -15.96 5.95 -6.98
N PHE A 51 -14.77 6.03 -7.58
CA PHE A 51 -13.83 7.10 -7.25
C PHE A 51 -13.48 7.78 -8.58
N LEU A 52 -13.99 9.00 -8.76
CA LEU A 52 -13.69 9.92 -9.87
C LEU A 52 -14.06 9.45 -11.29
N PHE A 53 -15.34 9.23 -11.62
CA PHE A 53 -15.87 9.16 -13.00
C PHE A 53 -15.20 8.22 -14.03
N VAL A 54 -14.19 7.43 -13.65
CA VAL A 54 -13.50 6.50 -14.52
C VAL A 54 -14.11 5.12 -14.31
N LYS A 55 -14.92 4.69 -15.28
CA LYS A 55 -15.42 3.32 -15.40
C LYS A 55 -14.26 2.44 -15.86
N TYR A 56 -13.55 1.81 -14.93
CA TYR A 56 -12.48 0.87 -15.29
C TYR A 56 -13.11 -0.41 -15.85
N ASN A 57 -12.82 -0.72 -17.12
CA ASN A 57 -13.39 -1.86 -17.85
C ASN A 57 -12.77 -3.23 -17.46
N GLU A 58 -11.77 -3.24 -16.58
CA GLU A 58 -11.25 -4.46 -15.95
C GLU A 58 -11.15 -4.23 -14.43
N HIS A 59 -12.09 -4.81 -13.68
CA HIS A 59 -11.99 -4.90 -12.23
C HIS A 59 -10.89 -5.93 -11.89
N ASN A 60 -9.62 -5.54 -11.94
CA ASN A 60 -8.53 -6.33 -11.39
C ASN A 60 -8.10 -5.74 -10.03
N PRO A 61 -8.51 -6.36 -8.90
CA PRO A 61 -8.15 -5.90 -7.56
C PRO A 61 -6.65 -5.83 -7.30
N GLU A 62 -5.85 -6.56 -8.08
CA GLU A 62 -4.40 -6.60 -7.91
C GLU A 62 -3.69 -5.35 -8.42
N GLN A 63 -4.33 -4.57 -9.29
CA GLN A 63 -3.76 -3.37 -9.89
C GLN A 63 -4.14 -2.07 -9.15
N TYR A 64 -5.13 -2.12 -8.25
CA TYR A 64 -5.51 -0.93 -7.49
C TYR A 64 -4.40 -0.50 -6.53
N LYS A 65 -4.13 0.79 -6.52
CA LYS A 65 -3.19 1.40 -5.58
C LYS A 65 -3.80 1.40 -4.18
N VAL A 66 -3.33 0.48 -3.35
CA VAL A 66 -3.87 0.22 -2.00
C VAL A 66 -2.96 0.77 -0.90
N VAL A 67 -1.69 1.08 -1.20
CA VAL A 67 -0.76 1.69 -0.25
C VAL A 67 -0.18 2.97 -0.81
N ARG A 68 -0.13 4.02 0.02
CA ARG A 68 0.49 5.31 -0.27
C ARG A 68 1.63 5.58 0.69
N PHE A 69 2.70 6.16 0.15
CA PHE A 69 3.86 6.60 0.90
C PHE A 69 3.99 8.10 0.73
N ILE A 70 3.85 8.84 1.82
CA ILE A 70 3.85 10.30 1.85
C ILE A 70 5.07 10.78 2.62
N ARG A 71 5.77 11.77 2.07
CA ARG A 71 6.91 12.44 2.72
C ARG A 71 6.54 13.90 2.93
N GLY A 72 6.35 14.30 4.19
CA GLY A 72 5.80 15.61 4.54
C GLY A 72 4.39 15.78 3.97
N LYS A 73 4.26 16.52 2.86
CA LYS A 73 2.98 16.73 2.15
C LYS A 73 2.94 16.11 0.75
N ALA A 74 4.05 15.53 0.28
CA ALA A 74 4.17 15.00 -1.06
C ALA A 74 3.90 13.49 -1.08
N LEU A 75 3.05 13.04 -2.01
CA LEU A 75 2.93 11.63 -2.35
C LEU A 75 4.19 11.20 -3.10
N VAL A 76 4.96 10.29 -2.52
CA VAL A 76 6.23 9.81 -3.09
C VAL A 76 6.02 8.53 -3.89
N ARG A 77 5.14 7.66 -3.42
CA ARG A 77 4.87 6.38 -4.09
C ARG A 77 3.48 5.86 -3.79
N GLU A 78 2.91 5.17 -4.77
CA GLU A 78 1.71 4.35 -4.62
C GLU A 78 2.00 2.93 -5.07
N MET A 79 1.50 1.96 -4.32
CA MET A 79 1.70 0.54 -4.61
C MET A 79 0.39 -0.22 -4.59
N SER A 80 0.23 -1.10 -5.57
CA SER A 80 -0.82 -2.10 -5.59
C SER A 80 -0.41 -3.39 -4.89
N ILE A 81 -1.33 -4.35 -4.81
CA ILE A 81 -1.04 -5.68 -4.27
C ILE A 81 0.02 -6.38 -5.13
N SER A 82 -0.06 -6.27 -6.45
CA SER A 82 0.93 -6.84 -7.36
C SER A 82 2.31 -6.22 -7.14
N ASP A 83 2.37 -4.90 -6.95
CA ASP A 83 3.63 -4.19 -6.70
C ASP A 83 4.27 -4.67 -5.39
N LEU A 84 3.47 -4.87 -4.33
CA LEU A 84 3.95 -5.36 -3.03
C LEU A 84 4.44 -6.82 -3.10
N ARG A 85 3.76 -7.67 -3.88
CA ARG A 85 4.21 -9.07 -4.10
C ARG A 85 5.53 -9.13 -4.84
N ALA A 86 5.73 -8.23 -5.81
CA ALA A 86 6.93 -8.14 -6.62
C ALA A 86 8.15 -7.58 -5.85
N LEU A 87 7.97 -7.05 -4.64
CA LEU A 87 9.09 -6.58 -3.83
C LEU A 87 10.02 -7.73 -3.44
N PRO A 88 11.35 -7.47 -3.38
CA PRO A 88 12.31 -8.42 -2.86
C PRO A 88 11.95 -8.76 -1.41
N GLU A 89 12.14 -10.03 -1.05
CA GLU A 89 11.79 -10.56 0.26
C GLU A 89 13.01 -11.18 0.92
N VAL A 90 13.22 -10.82 2.19
CA VAL A 90 14.30 -11.37 3.01
C VAL A 90 13.68 -11.82 4.32
N ASN A 91 13.82 -13.12 4.64
CA ASN A 91 13.26 -13.72 5.87
C ASN A 91 11.77 -13.45 6.10
N GLY A 92 10.94 -13.49 5.04
CA GLY A 92 9.50 -13.24 5.14
C GLY A 92 9.11 -11.76 5.18
N ILE A 93 10.06 -10.84 5.02
CA ILE A 93 9.84 -9.39 5.07
C ILE A 93 10.12 -8.78 3.69
N LYS A 94 9.10 -8.15 3.11
CA LYS A 94 9.23 -7.38 1.87
C LYS A 94 10.09 -6.14 2.13
N GLN A 95 11.05 -5.88 1.25
CA GLN A 95 11.97 -4.74 1.36
C GLN A 95 11.56 -3.68 0.35
N LEU A 96 11.20 -2.50 0.83
CA LEU A 96 10.95 -1.32 0.01
C LEU A 96 12.01 -0.27 0.31
N ILE A 97 12.92 -0.09 -0.66
CA ILE A 97 13.94 0.95 -0.60
C ILE A 97 13.40 2.18 -1.33
N MET A 98 13.36 3.31 -0.63
CA MET A 98 12.92 4.59 -1.16
C MET A 98 14.13 5.52 -1.29
N HIS A 99 14.68 5.60 -2.49
CA HIS A 99 15.64 6.64 -2.85
C HIS A 99 14.91 7.94 -3.18
N GLN A 100 15.61 9.05 -3.03
CA GLN A 100 15.10 10.42 -2.98
C GLN A 100 14.13 10.79 -4.10
#